data_AF-A0A6C0AUX8-F1
#
_entry.id   AF-A0A6C0AUX8-F1
#
_cell.length_a   1.000
_cell.length_b   1.000
_cell.length_c   1.000
_cell.angle_alpha   90.00
_cell.angle_beta   90.00
_cell.angle_gamma   90.00
#
_symmetry.space_group_name_H-M   'P 1'
#
loop_
_entity.id
_entity.type
_entity.pdbx_description
1 polymer ?
#
loop_
_entity_poly.entity_id
_entity_poly.type
_entity_poly.pdbx_seq_one_letter_code
_entity_poly.pdbx_strand_id
1 'polypeptide(L)'
;MFQELNNQFQKLMSSVYKSEPTYYGYSTNNKHPEFPPLMNDGRSLVSNWQPESHLNDRLVKQNNIKSNWEYRHYLQQNAPQIMESNFKLSSNDTGFMVQPAAKMSIQSNEFGHLETYPYSYKSIMDENKPKGYVLSDLKSNYLTREQLEARRVAPSVQIPK
;
A
#
# COMPACT_ATOMS: atom_id res chain seq x y z
N MET A 1 34.82 8.36 24.03
CA MET A 1 33.62 7.51 24.17
C MET A 1 32.30 8.28 23.98
N PHE A 2 31.77 9.04 24.94
CA PHE A 2 30.47 9.75 24.75
C PHE A 2 30.51 10.80 23.62
N GLN A 3 31.63 11.51 23.50
CA GLN A 3 31.82 12.55 22.48
C GLN A 3 32.00 11.97 21.07
N GLU A 4 32.59 10.78 20.95
CA GLU A 4 32.65 10.03 19.68
C GLU A 4 31.28 9.51 19.26
N LEU A 5 30.48 9.04 20.22
CA LEU A 5 29.10 8.60 19.99
C LEU A 5 28.24 9.76 19.49
N ASN A 6 28.38 10.93 20.09
CA ASN A 6 27.69 12.15 19.65
C ASN A 6 28.16 12.59 18.25
N ASN A 7 29.46 12.55 17.96
CA ASN A 7 29.96 12.90 16.64
C ASN A 7 29.54 11.88 15.56
N GLN A 8 29.49 10.60 15.89
CA GLN A 8 28.95 9.57 14.98
C GLN A 8 27.46 9.79 14.73
N PHE A 9 26.68 10.11 15.77
CA PHE A 9 25.27 10.43 15.64
C PHE A 9 25.03 11.67 14.76
N GLN A 10 25.77 12.75 14.98
CA GLN A 10 25.71 13.98 14.18
C GLN A 10 26.10 13.73 12.71
N LYS A 11 27.12 12.89 12.47
CA LYS A 11 27.56 12.52 11.11
C LYS A 11 26.52 11.65 10.40
N LEU A 12 25.83 10.78 11.14
CA LEU A 12 24.75 9.93 10.62
C LEU A 12 23.53 10.80 10.27
N MET A 13 23.13 11.69 11.17
CA MET A 13 22.05 12.66 10.95
C MET A 13 22.33 13.54 9.71
N SER A 14 23.51 14.16 9.62
CA SER A 14 23.85 15.01 8.48
C SER A 14 23.92 14.26 7.14
N SER A 15 24.23 12.96 7.13
CA SER A 15 24.19 12.15 5.90
C SER A 15 22.77 11.80 5.44
N VAL A 16 21.85 11.62 6.38
CA VAL A 16 20.43 11.30 6.11
C VAL A 16 19.68 12.51 5.54
N TYR A 17 20.02 13.72 5.99
CA TYR A 17 19.38 14.96 5.51
C TYR A 17 20.01 15.55 4.23
N LYS A 18 21.06 14.94 3.67
CA LYS A 18 21.80 15.46 2.50
C LYS A 18 21.51 14.70 1.21
N SER A 19 20.57 13.76 1.20
CA SER A 19 20.09 13.15 -0.03
C SER A 19 19.24 14.17 -0.80
N GLU A 20 19.66 14.52 -2.02
CA GLU A 20 18.83 15.34 -2.91
C GLU A 20 17.49 14.63 -3.15
N PRO A 21 16.35 15.36 -3.08
CA PRO A 21 15.05 14.77 -3.33
C PRO A 21 15.02 14.20 -4.75
N THR A 22 14.71 12.91 -4.88
CA THR A 22 14.59 12.27 -6.18
C THR A 22 13.40 12.87 -6.92
N TYR A 23 13.64 13.51 -8.06
CA TYR A 23 12.62 14.15 -8.91
C TYR A 23 11.47 13.20 -9.32
N TYR A 24 11.70 11.88 -9.26
CA TYR A 24 10.74 10.84 -9.63
C TYR A 24 10.18 10.03 -8.44
N GLY A 25 10.62 10.27 -7.21
CA GLY A 25 10.06 9.64 -6.01
C GLY A 25 8.84 10.42 -5.53
N TYR A 26 7.79 9.73 -5.06
CA TYR A 26 6.55 10.27 -4.51
C TYR A 26 6.67 11.75 -4.12
N SER A 27 6.30 12.64 -5.05
CA SER A 27 6.26 14.08 -4.82
C SER A 27 5.15 14.32 -3.81
N THR A 28 5.51 14.21 -2.54
CA THR A 28 4.66 14.63 -1.44
C THR A 28 4.36 16.09 -1.69
N ASN A 29 3.08 16.45 -1.64
CA ASN A 29 2.59 17.82 -1.72
C ASN A 29 3.10 18.62 -0.52
N ASN A 30 4.38 18.96 -0.55
CA ASN A 30 5.10 19.60 0.54
C ASN A 30 5.38 21.05 0.17
N LYS A 31 4.72 21.97 0.86
CA LYS A 31 4.88 23.42 0.68
C LYS A 31 6.28 23.89 1.08
N HIS A 32 7.01 23.12 1.88
CA HIS A 32 8.33 23.47 2.40
C HIS A 32 9.38 22.43 1.99
N PRO A 33 10.07 22.61 0.84
CA PRO A 33 11.00 21.62 0.30
C PRO A 33 12.20 21.30 1.20
N GLU A 34 12.64 22.25 2.04
CA GLU A 34 13.78 22.07 2.96
C GLU A 34 13.43 21.29 4.24
N PHE A 35 12.15 21.01 4.46
CA PHE A 35 11.69 20.31 5.65
C PHE A 35 10.96 19.02 5.24
N PRO A 36 11.11 17.91 5.97
CA PRO A 36 10.34 16.70 5.69
C PRO A 36 8.83 17.00 5.82
N PRO A 37 7.97 16.37 5.00
CA PRO A 37 6.53 16.64 5.01
C PRO A 37 5.91 16.28 6.37
N LEU A 38 5.30 17.27 7.03
CA LEU A 38 4.59 17.12 8.31
C LEU A 38 3.21 16.48 8.08
N MET A 39 3.15 15.15 7.91
CA MET A 39 1.89 14.40 7.89
C MET A 39 1.64 13.75 9.25
N ASN A 40 0.45 13.94 9.85
CA ASN A 40 0.10 13.36 11.16
C ASN A 40 0.00 11.81 11.13
N ASP A 41 -0.18 11.25 9.93
CA ASP A 41 -0.40 9.82 9.68
C ASP A 41 0.91 9.07 9.36
N GLY A 42 2.07 9.69 9.62
CA GLY A 42 3.38 9.02 9.53
C GLY A 42 3.83 8.57 8.14
N ARG A 43 3.05 8.86 7.08
CA ARG A 43 3.34 8.45 5.69
C ARG A 43 4.44 9.27 5.01
N SER A 44 5.19 10.07 5.76
CA SER A 44 6.42 10.71 5.30
C SER A 44 7.58 9.71 5.33
N LEU A 45 7.45 8.61 4.59
CA LEU A 45 8.58 7.76 4.28
C LEU A 45 9.06 8.17 2.89
N VAL A 46 10.18 8.89 2.85
CA VAL A 46 10.95 8.99 1.61
C VAL A 46 11.30 7.55 1.27
N SER A 47 10.75 7.00 0.18
CA SER A 47 11.15 5.67 -0.30
C SER A 47 12.65 5.73 -0.52
N ASN A 48 13.41 5.09 0.38
CA ASN A 48 14.86 5.07 0.34
C ASN A 48 15.28 3.88 -0.51
N TRP A 49 14.85 3.88 -1.77
CA TRP A 49 15.27 2.87 -2.73
C TRP A 49 16.79 2.90 -2.82
N GLN A 50 17.43 1.80 -2.40
CA GLN A 50 18.87 1.60 -2.48
C GLN A 50 19.12 0.52 -3.53
N PRO A 51 20.09 0.70 -4.45
CA PRO A 51 20.40 -0.31 -5.44
C PRO A 51 20.90 -1.62 -4.78
N GLU A 52 20.49 -2.75 -5.34
CA GLU A 52 20.79 -4.08 -4.79
C GLU A 52 22.30 -4.36 -4.69
N SER A 53 23.11 -3.79 -5.59
CA SER A 53 24.57 -3.89 -5.53
C SER A 53 25.15 -3.32 -4.23
N HIS A 54 24.65 -2.16 -3.77
CA HIS A 54 25.08 -1.56 -2.52
C HIS A 54 24.59 -2.36 -1.29
N LEU A 55 23.42 -2.98 -1.37
CA LEU A 55 22.91 -3.87 -0.32
C LEU A 55 23.77 -5.14 -0.23
N ASN A 56 24.12 -5.73 -1.37
CA ASN A 56 25.01 -6.89 -1.43
C ASN A 56 26.40 -6.56 -0.87
N ASP A 57 26.99 -5.42 -1.26
CA ASP A 57 28.29 -4.98 -0.74
C ASP A 57 28.26 -4.78 0.78
N ARG A 58 27.15 -4.23 1.32
CA ARG A 58 26.96 -4.12 2.77
C ARG A 58 26.83 -5.49 3.42
N LEU A 59 26.05 -6.41 2.83
CA LEU A 59 25.87 -7.77 3.34
C LEU A 59 27.22 -8.50 3.42
N VAL A 60 28.03 -8.43 2.36
CA VAL A 60 29.37 -9.03 2.32
C VAL A 60 30.27 -8.44 3.41
N LYS A 61 30.27 -7.10 3.56
CA LYS A 61 31.07 -6.40 4.59
C LYS A 61 30.61 -6.70 6.02
N GLN A 62 29.31 -6.68 6.27
CA GLN A 62 28.71 -6.88 7.61
C GLN A 62 28.91 -8.31 8.11
N ASN A 63 28.80 -9.29 7.22
CA ASN A 63 28.99 -10.69 7.55
C ASN A 63 30.45 -11.16 7.38
N ASN A 64 31.38 -10.23 7.08
CA ASN A 64 32.80 -10.50 6.88
C ASN A 64 33.08 -11.66 5.90
N ILE A 65 32.32 -11.71 4.80
CA ILE A 65 32.43 -12.75 3.77
C ILE A 65 33.64 -12.43 2.91
N LYS A 66 34.60 -13.35 2.85
CA LYS A 66 35.88 -13.16 2.14
C LYS A 66 36.01 -14.00 0.89
N SER A 67 35.29 -15.12 0.81
CA SER A 67 35.36 -16.04 -0.33
C SER A 67 33.99 -16.27 -0.99
N ASN A 68 34.03 -16.64 -2.28
CA ASN A 68 32.83 -17.01 -3.04
C ASN A 68 32.09 -18.21 -2.43
N TRP A 69 32.83 -19.12 -1.80
CA TRP A 69 32.23 -20.28 -1.14
C TRP A 69 31.45 -19.86 0.11
N GLU A 70 32.03 -19.01 0.95
CA GLU A 70 31.35 -18.44 2.13
C GLU A 70 30.10 -17.66 1.73
N TYR A 71 30.18 -16.91 0.63
CA TYR A 71 29.03 -16.17 0.10
C TYR A 71 27.87 -17.11 -0.25
N ARG A 72 28.14 -18.18 -1.02
CA ARG A 72 27.12 -19.17 -1.40
C ARG A 72 26.56 -19.89 -0.17
N HIS A 73 27.43 -20.28 0.76
CA HIS A 73 27.02 -20.94 2.01
C HIS A 73 26.12 -20.02 2.84
N TYR A 74 26.48 -18.74 2.99
CA TYR A 74 25.68 -17.74 3.69
C TYR A 74 24.30 -17.58 3.06
N LEU A 75 24.22 -17.47 1.73
CA LEU A 75 22.95 -17.36 1.03
C LEU A 75 22.08 -18.60 1.21
N GLN A 76 22.67 -19.80 1.19
CA GLN A 76 21.91 -21.04 1.40
C GLN A 76 21.33 -21.14 2.81
N GLN A 77 22.11 -20.78 3.84
CA GLN A 77 21.67 -20.85 5.23
C GLN A 77 20.66 -19.76 5.59
N ASN A 78 20.79 -18.56 5.00
CA ASN A 78 19.98 -17.38 5.36
C ASN A 78 18.93 -17.00 4.31
N ALA A 79 18.77 -17.80 3.24
CA ALA A 79 17.82 -17.53 2.16
C ALA A 79 16.40 -17.17 2.64
N PRO A 80 15.78 -17.91 3.59
CA PRO A 80 14.43 -17.58 4.05
C PRO A 80 14.34 -16.19 4.68
N GLN A 81 15.34 -15.82 5.49
CA GLN A 81 15.40 -14.54 6.18
C GLN A 81 15.62 -13.37 5.21
N ILE A 82 16.49 -13.56 4.21
CA ILE A 82 16.75 -12.56 3.16
C ILE A 82 15.50 -12.33 2.31
N MET A 83 14.79 -13.40 1.93
CA MET A 83 13.53 -13.27 1.20
C MET A 83 12.47 -12.53 2.02
N GLU A 84 12.33 -12.86 3.30
CA GLU A 84 11.37 -12.21 4.20
C GLU A 84 11.69 -10.72 4.40
N SER A 85 12.97 -10.37 4.60
CA SER A 85 13.38 -8.98 4.78
C SER A 85 13.17 -8.16 3.51
N ASN A 86 13.58 -8.70 2.35
CA ASN A 86 13.36 -8.05 1.05
C ASN A 86 11.86 -7.82 0.80
N PHE A 87 11.03 -8.82 1.08
CA PHE A 87 9.58 -8.69 0.95
C PHE A 87 9.03 -7.58 1.84
N LYS A 88 9.43 -7.52 3.12
CA LYS A 88 9.00 -6.49 4.07
C LYS A 88 9.42 -5.08 3.62
N LEU A 89 10.63 -4.92 3.11
CA LEU A 89 11.14 -3.64 2.62
C LEU A 89 10.36 -3.18 1.38
N SER A 90 10.21 -4.03 0.37
CA SER A 90 9.43 -3.70 -0.84
C SER A 90 7.95 -3.43 -0.53
N SER A 91 7.40 -4.15 0.44
CA SER A 91 6.04 -3.94 0.95
C SER A 91 5.90 -2.59 1.67
N ASN A 92 6.90 -2.18 2.44
CA ASN A 92 6.96 -0.86 3.06
C ASN A 92 7.01 0.26 2.01
N ASP A 93 7.86 0.11 0.99
CA ASP A 93 8.02 1.07 -0.12
C ASP A 93 6.73 1.26 -0.93
N THR A 94 5.97 0.18 -1.13
CA THR A 94 4.71 0.21 -1.89
C THR A 94 3.49 0.56 -1.03
N GLY A 95 3.68 0.80 0.28
CA GLY A 95 2.60 1.05 1.23
C GLY A 95 1.76 -0.19 1.57
N PHE A 96 2.19 -1.39 1.16
CA PHE A 96 1.56 -2.67 1.45
C PHE A 96 2.02 -3.22 2.82
N MET A 97 1.67 -2.56 3.92
CA MET A 97 2.23 -2.90 5.26
C MET A 97 1.65 -4.16 5.93
N VAL A 98 0.74 -4.87 5.27
CA VAL A 98 -0.07 -5.91 5.89
C VAL A 98 -0.05 -7.16 5.00
N GLN A 99 0.61 -8.24 5.44
CA GLN A 99 0.11 -9.56 5.07
C GLN A 99 -1.36 -9.55 5.48
N PRO A 100 -2.32 -9.80 4.59
CA PRO A 100 -3.71 -9.88 4.99
C PRO A 100 -3.75 -10.78 6.22
N ALA A 101 -4.22 -10.27 7.36
CA ALA A 101 -4.41 -11.04 8.58
C ALA A 101 -5.46 -12.16 8.40
N ALA A 102 -5.83 -12.50 7.17
CA ALA A 102 -6.29 -13.81 6.83
C ALA A 102 -5.08 -14.76 6.78
N LYS A 103 -4.54 -15.12 7.94
CA LYS A 103 -4.24 -16.55 8.11
C LYS A 103 -5.60 -17.22 7.91
N MET A 104 -5.85 -17.76 6.72
CA MET A 104 -7.00 -18.63 6.54
C MET A 104 -6.79 -19.78 7.53
N SER A 105 -7.48 -19.71 8.67
CA SER A 105 -7.47 -20.78 9.64
C SER A 105 -8.14 -21.95 8.96
N ILE A 106 -7.36 -22.97 8.58
CA ILE A 106 -7.89 -24.26 8.10
C ILE A 106 -8.84 -24.86 9.16
N GLN A 107 -8.76 -24.42 10.42
CA GLN A 107 -9.55 -24.91 11.54
C GLN A 107 -10.88 -24.18 11.73
N SER A 108 -11.03 -22.96 11.23
CA SER A 108 -12.34 -22.30 11.20
C SER A 108 -12.98 -22.62 9.85
N ASN A 109 -13.84 -23.64 9.81
CA ASN A 109 -14.72 -23.91 8.67
C ASN A 109 -15.73 -22.75 8.40
N GLU A 110 -15.59 -21.63 9.10
CA GLU A 110 -16.28 -20.39 8.79
C GLU A 110 -15.66 -19.76 7.55
N PHE A 111 -16.14 -20.21 6.39
CA PHE A 111 -16.03 -19.49 5.14
C PHE A 111 -16.92 -18.24 5.22
N GLY A 112 -16.43 -17.22 5.92
CA GLY A 112 -16.95 -15.87 5.76
C GLY A 112 -16.75 -15.51 4.29
N HIS A 113 -17.85 -15.40 3.56
CA HIS A 113 -17.85 -15.24 2.12
C HIS A 113 -17.02 -14.00 1.80
N LEU A 114 -15.78 -14.20 1.38
CA LEU A 114 -15.07 -13.21 0.60
C LEU A 114 -15.89 -13.13 -0.67
N GLU A 115 -16.77 -12.14 -0.78
CA GLU A 115 -17.52 -11.89 -1.99
C GLU A 115 -16.49 -11.57 -3.09
N THR A 116 -16.03 -12.61 -3.78
CA THR A 116 -15.09 -12.50 -4.91
C THR A 116 -15.78 -11.98 -6.17
N TYR A 117 -17.09 -11.72 -6.08
CA TYR A 117 -17.92 -11.25 -7.17
C TYR A 117 -18.45 -9.84 -6.86
N PRO A 118 -18.64 -8.99 -7.89
CA PRO A 118 -19.21 -7.66 -7.71
C PRO A 118 -20.64 -7.73 -7.16
N TYR A 119 -21.00 -6.79 -6.28
CA TYR A 119 -22.34 -6.69 -5.71
C TYR A 119 -23.40 -6.50 -6.81
N SER A 120 -24.43 -7.33 -6.78
CA SER A 120 -25.55 -7.29 -7.72
C SER A 120 -26.80 -6.71 -7.04
N TYR A 121 -27.36 -5.65 -7.62
CA TYR A 121 -28.58 -5.00 -7.13
C TYR A 121 -29.82 -5.81 -7.54
N LYS A 122 -30.79 -5.96 -6.65
CA LYS A 122 -32.00 -6.76 -6.91
C LYS A 122 -33.01 -6.04 -7.82
N SER A 123 -33.02 -4.72 -7.81
CA SER A 123 -33.93 -3.90 -8.60
C SER A 123 -33.35 -2.50 -8.83
N ILE A 124 -33.93 -1.73 -9.75
CA ILE A 124 -33.60 -0.31 -9.94
C ILE A 124 -33.90 0.56 -8.70
N MET A 125 -34.81 0.10 -7.85
CA MET A 125 -35.17 0.77 -6.59
C MET A 125 -34.34 0.27 -5.40
N ASP A 126 -33.34 -0.57 -5.63
CA ASP A 126 -32.49 -1.09 -4.56
C ASP A 126 -31.47 -0.03 -4.12
N GLU A 127 -31.63 0.47 -2.90
CA GLU A 127 -30.77 1.52 -2.32
C GLU A 127 -29.64 0.96 -1.44
N ASN A 128 -29.43 -0.35 -1.44
CA ASN A 128 -28.39 -0.99 -0.63
C ASN A 128 -26.99 -0.50 -1.03
N LYS A 129 -26.17 -0.14 -0.03
CA LYS A 129 -24.79 0.36 -0.23
C LYS A 129 -23.80 -0.72 0.20
N PRO A 130 -23.29 -1.54 -0.73
CA PRO A 130 -22.29 -2.56 -0.41
C PRO A 130 -20.98 -1.92 0.06
N LYS A 131 -20.10 -2.76 0.61
CA LYS A 131 -18.77 -2.33 1.06
C LYS A 131 -17.99 -1.68 -0.09
N GLY A 132 -17.41 -0.49 0.16
CA GLY A 132 -16.69 0.26 -0.85
C GLY A 132 -17.58 1.06 -1.82
N TYR A 133 -18.88 1.17 -1.54
CA TYR A 133 -19.76 2.04 -2.32
C TYR A 133 -19.30 3.50 -2.26
N VAL A 134 -18.92 4.04 -3.41
CA VAL A 134 -18.64 5.47 -3.60
C VAL A 134 -19.74 6.08 -4.46
N LEU A 135 -20.24 7.24 -4.02
CA LEU A 135 -21.19 8.05 -4.77
C LEU A 135 -20.45 9.23 -5.38
N SER A 136 -20.64 9.46 -6.68
CA SER A 136 -20.18 10.64 -7.40
C SER A 136 -21.36 11.40 -7.97
N ASP A 137 -21.19 12.68 -8.28
CA ASP A 137 -22.25 13.53 -8.83
C ASP A 137 -22.83 12.92 -10.11
N LEU A 138 -21.96 12.46 -11.02
CA LEU A 138 -22.36 11.80 -12.27
C LEU A 138 -23.14 10.50 -12.02
N LYS A 139 -22.69 9.69 -11.05
CA LYS A 139 -23.36 8.43 -10.69
C LYS A 139 -24.74 8.71 -10.06
N SER A 140 -24.85 9.74 -9.22
CA SER A 140 -26.12 10.12 -8.60
C SER A 140 -27.13 10.62 -9.64
N ASN A 141 -26.70 11.43 -10.60
CA ASN A 141 -27.56 11.93 -11.68
C ASN A 141 -28.07 10.79 -12.57
N TYR A 142 -27.17 9.86 -12.94
CA TYR A 142 -27.55 8.69 -13.73
C TYR A 142 -28.58 7.82 -13.00
N LEU A 143 -28.30 7.40 -11.76
CA LEU A 143 -29.18 6.50 -11.02
C LEU A 143 -30.56 7.11 -10.76
N THR A 144 -30.62 8.39 -10.41
CA THR A 144 -31.90 9.09 -10.18
C THR A 144 -32.73 9.21 -11.46
N ARG A 145 -32.09 9.45 -12.61
CA ARG A 145 -32.76 9.46 -13.92
C ARG A 145 -33.35 8.09 -14.26
N GLU A 146 -32.58 7.01 -14.10
CA GLU A 146 -33.08 5.65 -14.37
C GLU A 146 -34.24 5.27 -13.44
N GLN A 147 -34.18 5.67 -12.16
CA GLN A 147 -35.28 5.47 -11.21
C GLN A 147 -36.54 6.26 -11.61
N LEU A 148 -36.39 7.48 -12.13
CA LEU A 148 -37.50 8.29 -12.61
C LEU A 148 -38.16 7.66 -13.84
N GLU A 149 -37.36 7.23 -14.82
CA GLU A 149 -37.85 6.58 -16.03
C GLU A 149 -38.56 5.26 -15.71
N ALA A 150 -38.05 4.48 -14.76
CA ALA A 150 -38.71 3.25 -14.31
C ALA A 150 -40.08 3.49 -13.66
N ARG A 151 -40.36 4.70 -13.15
CA ARG A 151 -41.67 5.10 -12.60
C ARG A 151 -42.61 5.67 -13.66
N ARG A 152 -42.19 5.77 -14.92
CA ARG A 152 -42.99 6.35 -15.98
C ARG A 152 -44.15 5.41 -16.34
N VAL A 153 -45.29 5.64 -15.71
CA VAL A 153 -46.55 4.94 -16.01
C VAL A 153 -47.39 5.81 -16.94
N ALA A 154 -47.81 5.25 -18.08
CA ALA A 154 -48.79 5.91 -18.95
C ALA A 154 -50.20 5.58 -18.46
N PRO A 155 -51.10 6.58 -18.29
CA PRO A 155 -52.48 6.30 -17.94
C PRO A 155 -53.17 5.55 -19.08
N SER A 156 -53.93 4.50 -18.76
CA SER A 156 -54.80 3.82 -19.72
C SER A 156 -56.24 4.36 -19.58
N VAL A 157 -56.78 4.88 -20.67
CA VAL A 157 -58.18 5.30 -20.74
C VAL A 157 -59.01 4.10 -21.19
N GLN A 158 -59.81 3.53 -20.28
CA GLN A 158 -60.78 2.52 -20.66
C GLN A 158 -62.02 3.20 -21.25
N ILE A 159 -62.30 2.94 -22.53
CA ILE A 159 -63.51 3.43 -23.19
C ILE A 159 -64.66 2.48 -22.81
N PRO A 160 -65.75 2.96 -22.20
CA PRO A 160 -66.91 2.13 -21.88
C PRO A 160 -67.57 1.61 -23.17
N LYS A 161 -68.03 0.36 -23.14
CA LYS A 161 -68.78 -0.27 -24.23
C LYS A 161 -70.21 0.26 -24.31
#